data_AF-A0A2H0W868-F1
#
_entry.id   AF-A0A2H0W868-F1
#
_cell.length_a   1.000
_cell.length_b   1.000
_cell.length_c   1.000
_cell.angle_alpha   90.00
_cell.angle_beta   90.00
_cell.angle_gamma   90.00
#
_symmetry.space_group_name_H-M   'P 1'
#
loop_
_entity.id
_entity.type
_entity.pdbx_description
1 polymer ?
#
loop_
_entity_poly.entity_id
_entity_poly.type
_entity_poly.pdbx_seq_one_letter_code
_entity_poly.pdbx_strand_id
1 'polypeptide(L)'
;MMIYQELEKIVQQERLKQTSLFYLRSLLKEYLQVYVLYFIYTSKKYNHNLIFTGGTCLRHFYNLPRLSEDIDFDYLKQFETASLQKDLENFFVKTQKYSEIKTSLKQKGRQILLKFPVLYHLGLAQPSESNFLYVKIDLSKNLSKYHSLIVSSKSKYGFNFAVRHYDLPDLLAGKIHAILKRRLLNGREDRVSVKGRDYYDLLWFLKKGVKPNIKRLSDLLGKAVGLKDIEKELDYKVKQVSTSLKSDFEADLIPFLPNSSVIPGYVKNYQEEYLRYKANSFSNMVTLMLRCRKCGKKFSSGILISKESFKNSKFKNNLHVCPFCGFENLSSQTDYFLK
;
A
#
# COMPACT_ATOMS: atom_id res chain seq x y z
N MET A 1 13.94 -16.91 -21.54
CA MET A 1 12.76 -16.14 -21.97
C MET A 1 13.19 -14.69 -22.08
N MET A 2 13.18 -14.10 -23.28
CA MET A 2 13.65 -12.73 -23.47
C MET A 2 12.62 -11.76 -22.87
N ILE A 3 13.05 -10.81 -22.04
CA ILE A 3 12.17 -9.82 -21.38
C ILE A 3 11.21 -9.17 -22.40
N TYR A 4 11.68 -8.85 -23.60
CA TYR A 4 10.86 -8.31 -24.69
C TYR A 4 9.63 -9.14 -25.02
N GLN A 5 9.80 -10.46 -25.21
CA GLN A 5 8.71 -11.36 -25.62
C GLN A 5 7.59 -11.41 -24.57
N GLU A 6 7.96 -11.34 -23.29
CA GLU A 6 6.96 -11.35 -22.21
C GLU A 6 6.25 -10.02 -22.06
N LEU A 7 6.98 -8.90 -22.22
CA LEU A 7 6.34 -7.58 -22.25
C LEU A 7 5.36 -7.49 -23.42
N GLU A 8 5.73 -7.98 -24.60
CA GLU A 8 4.86 -8.03 -25.78
C GLU A 8 3.62 -8.89 -25.54
N LYS A 9 3.80 -10.09 -24.97
CA LYS A 9 2.69 -10.97 -24.59
C LYS A 9 1.71 -10.30 -23.62
N ILE A 10 2.21 -9.61 -22.59
CA ILE A 10 1.37 -8.85 -21.65
C ILE A 10 0.59 -7.76 -22.40
N VAL A 11 1.25 -7.01 -23.28
CA VAL A 11 0.62 -5.96 -24.09
C VAL A 11 -0.50 -6.51 -24.96
N GLN A 12 -0.24 -7.60 -25.69
CA GLN A 12 -1.24 -8.25 -26.55
C GLN A 12 -2.45 -8.71 -25.74
N GLN A 13 -2.24 -9.35 -24.59
CA GLN A 13 -3.32 -9.84 -23.72
C GLN A 13 -4.18 -8.70 -23.15
N GLU A 14 -3.56 -7.59 -22.76
CA GLU A 14 -4.28 -6.46 -22.16
C GLU A 14 -4.97 -5.57 -23.19
N ARG A 15 -4.46 -5.48 -24.42
CA ARG A 15 -5.15 -4.79 -25.52
C ARG A 15 -6.52 -5.39 -25.82
N LEU A 16 -6.67 -6.72 -25.71
CA LEU A 16 -7.95 -7.41 -25.86
C LEU A 16 -8.99 -6.99 -24.81
N LYS A 17 -8.54 -6.49 -23.65
CA LYS A 17 -9.39 -6.03 -22.55
C LYS A 17 -9.71 -4.53 -22.61
N GLN A 18 -9.26 -3.84 -23.67
CA GLN A 18 -9.38 -2.39 -23.85
C GLN A 18 -8.79 -1.59 -22.67
N THR A 19 -7.74 -2.13 -22.05
CA THR A 19 -7.08 -1.52 -20.90
C THR A 19 -6.41 -0.20 -21.28
N SER A 20 -6.48 0.81 -20.41
CA SER A 20 -5.86 2.12 -20.67
C SER A 20 -4.34 2.02 -20.82
N LEU A 21 -3.77 2.87 -21.68
CA LEU A 21 -2.32 2.92 -21.92
C LEU A 21 -1.51 3.23 -20.65
N PHE A 22 -2.04 4.07 -19.77
CA PHE A 22 -1.41 4.38 -18.48
C PHE A 22 -1.36 3.16 -17.56
N TYR A 23 -2.46 2.41 -17.45
CA TYR A 23 -2.49 1.18 -16.67
C TYR A 23 -1.55 0.13 -17.25
N LEU A 24 -1.51 -0.01 -18.58
CA LEU A 24 -0.63 -0.96 -19.24
C LEU A 24 0.85 -0.65 -18.97
N ARG A 25 1.27 0.62 -19.06
CA ARG A 25 2.63 1.03 -18.66
C ARG A 25 2.93 0.66 -17.20
N SER A 26 1.99 0.87 -16.27
CA SER A 26 2.14 0.46 -14.86
C SER A 26 2.26 -1.06 -14.68
N LEU A 27 1.50 -1.84 -15.44
CA LEU A 27 1.52 -3.30 -15.38
C LEU A 27 2.87 -3.86 -15.83
N LEU A 28 3.44 -3.31 -16.90
CA LEU A 28 4.77 -3.69 -17.38
C LEU A 28 5.86 -3.36 -16.34
N LYS A 29 5.73 -2.26 -15.60
CA LYS A 29 6.62 -1.97 -14.46
C LYS A 29 6.48 -3.05 -13.39
N GLU A 30 5.25 -3.43 -13.01
CA GLU A 30 5.03 -4.47 -11.99
C GLU A 30 5.64 -5.83 -12.37
N TYR A 31 5.62 -6.15 -13.67
CA TYR A 31 6.34 -7.32 -14.21
C TYR A 31 7.85 -7.20 -13.98
N LEU A 32 8.47 -6.09 -14.41
CA LEU A 32 9.91 -5.85 -14.29
C LEU A 32 10.40 -5.74 -12.84
N GLN A 33 9.55 -5.31 -11.91
CA GLN A 33 9.89 -5.24 -10.48
C GLN A 33 10.28 -6.61 -9.91
N VAL A 34 9.70 -7.71 -10.41
CA VAL A 34 10.02 -9.06 -9.94
C VAL A 34 11.49 -9.41 -10.19
N TYR A 35 12.05 -8.96 -11.32
CA TYR A 35 13.47 -9.15 -11.64
C TYR A 35 14.39 -8.40 -10.67
N VAL A 36 14.02 -7.18 -10.31
CA VAL A 36 14.77 -6.36 -9.35
C VAL A 36 14.72 -7.00 -7.96
N LEU A 37 13.53 -7.41 -7.51
CA LEU A 37 13.36 -8.09 -6.22
C LEU A 37 14.13 -9.41 -6.17
N TYR A 38 14.05 -10.21 -7.24
CA TYR A 38 14.82 -11.45 -7.36
C TYR A 38 16.32 -11.18 -7.20
N PHE A 39 16.88 -10.27 -8.00
CA PHE A 39 18.30 -9.93 -7.93
C PHE A 39 18.73 -9.48 -6.52
N ILE A 40 17.99 -8.56 -5.91
CA ILE A 40 18.32 -8.03 -4.58
C ILE A 40 18.32 -9.14 -3.54
N TYR A 41 17.29 -9.99 -3.53
CA TYR A 41 17.09 -10.97 -2.47
C TYR A 41 17.81 -12.30 -2.67
N THR A 42 18.32 -12.58 -3.88
CA THR A 42 19.28 -13.67 -4.11
C THR A 42 20.74 -13.23 -3.95
N SER A 43 21.01 -11.93 -3.86
CA SER A 43 22.35 -11.39 -3.66
C SER A 43 22.71 -11.33 -2.17
N LYS A 44 23.72 -12.10 -1.75
CA LYS A 44 24.28 -12.06 -0.39
C LYS A 44 24.78 -10.66 0.03
N LYS A 45 25.08 -9.81 -0.94
CA LYS A 45 25.56 -8.43 -0.72
C LYS A 45 24.44 -7.48 -0.27
N TYR A 46 23.18 -7.75 -0.64
CA TYR A 46 22.07 -6.81 -0.46
C TYR A 46 20.90 -7.35 0.36
N ASN A 47 20.62 -8.65 0.27
CA ASN A 47 19.41 -9.31 0.81
C ASN A 47 19.15 -9.04 2.31
N HIS A 48 20.21 -8.94 3.13
CA HIS A 48 20.10 -8.69 4.57
C HIS A 48 20.06 -7.20 4.91
N ASN A 49 20.55 -6.33 4.02
CA ASN A 49 20.64 -4.90 4.28
C ASN A 49 19.38 -4.14 3.85
N LEU A 50 18.74 -4.57 2.76
CA LEU A 50 17.59 -3.90 2.17
C LEU A 50 16.26 -4.50 2.68
N ILE A 51 15.41 -3.64 3.22
CA ILE A 51 14.06 -3.95 3.70
C ILE A 51 13.06 -3.39 2.70
N PHE A 52 12.27 -4.27 2.09
CA PHE A 52 11.27 -3.88 1.12
C PHE A 52 10.06 -3.20 1.80
N THR A 53 9.64 -2.06 1.27
CA THR A 53 8.61 -1.21 1.88
C THR A 53 7.68 -0.57 0.82
N GLY A 54 6.77 0.28 1.27
CA GLY A 54 5.92 1.09 0.39
C GLY A 54 4.75 0.34 -0.24
N GLY A 55 4.11 0.98 -1.22
CA GLY A 55 2.92 0.46 -1.89
C GLY A 55 3.18 -0.80 -2.71
N THR A 56 4.40 -0.96 -3.23
CA THR A 56 4.79 -2.12 -4.02
C THR A 56 5.01 -3.34 -3.12
N CYS A 57 5.49 -3.15 -1.89
CA CYS A 57 5.47 -4.22 -0.88
C CYS A 57 4.04 -4.69 -0.58
N LEU A 58 3.11 -3.75 -0.36
CA LEU A 58 1.69 -4.07 -0.17
C LEU A 58 1.09 -4.83 -1.35
N ARG A 59 1.45 -4.44 -2.58
CA ARG A 59 1.00 -5.11 -3.80
C ARG A 59 1.53 -6.55 -3.90
N HIS A 60 2.83 -6.77 -3.70
CA HIS A 60 3.43 -8.08 -3.91
C HIS A 60 3.21 -9.07 -2.75
N PHE A 61 3.11 -8.61 -1.51
CA PHE A 61 3.08 -9.50 -0.32
C PHE A 61 1.78 -9.46 0.47
N TYR A 62 0.93 -8.44 0.27
CA TYR A 62 -0.31 -8.29 1.01
C TYR A 62 -1.55 -8.16 0.12
N ASN A 63 -1.43 -8.37 -1.20
CA ASN A 63 -2.52 -8.36 -2.16
C ASN A 63 -3.29 -7.02 -2.19
N LEU A 64 -2.58 -5.89 -2.15
CA LEU A 64 -3.19 -4.58 -2.40
C LEU A 64 -3.88 -4.55 -3.78
N PRO A 65 -5.18 -4.18 -3.88
CA PRO A 65 -5.98 -4.30 -5.09
C PRO A 65 -5.82 -3.13 -6.08
N ARG A 66 -4.59 -2.61 -6.21
CA ARG A 66 -4.18 -1.67 -7.26
C ARG A 66 -2.74 -1.96 -7.65
N LEU A 67 -2.35 -1.63 -8.88
CA LEU A 67 -0.95 -1.71 -9.30
C LEU A 67 -0.07 -0.73 -8.50
N SER A 68 1.24 -0.95 -8.53
CA SER A 68 2.23 -0.04 -7.96
C SER A 68 3.47 0.01 -8.86
N GLU A 69 4.05 1.19 -9.04
CA GLU A 69 5.08 1.43 -10.06
C GLU A 69 6.52 1.52 -9.53
N ASP A 70 6.69 2.01 -8.30
CA ASP A 70 7.99 2.35 -7.71
C ASP A 70 8.43 1.29 -6.68
N ILE A 71 9.71 0.92 -6.63
CA ILE A 71 10.23 0.00 -5.61
C ILE A 71 10.88 0.83 -4.51
N ASP A 72 10.40 0.71 -3.28
CA ASP A 72 10.96 1.41 -2.13
C ASP A 72 11.73 0.42 -1.23
N PHE A 73 12.97 0.76 -0.87
CA PHE A 73 13.71 0.06 0.18
C PHE A 73 14.19 1.02 1.26
N ASP A 74 14.10 0.55 2.50
CA ASP A 74 14.92 1.06 3.58
C ASP A 74 16.21 0.24 3.70
N TYR A 75 17.33 0.87 4.02
CA TYR A 75 18.59 0.18 4.32
C TYR A 75 18.99 0.32 5.80
N LEU A 76 19.56 -0.75 6.35
CA LEU A 76 20.01 -0.81 7.75
C LEU A 76 21.42 -0.24 7.94
N LYS A 77 22.32 -0.52 7.00
CA LYS A 77 23.72 -0.08 6.99
C LYS A 77 24.00 0.71 5.72
N GLN A 78 24.82 1.75 5.83
CA GLN A 78 25.25 2.55 4.68
C GLN A 78 25.97 1.66 3.67
N PHE A 79 25.68 1.87 2.39
CA PHE A 79 26.34 1.18 1.28
C PHE A 79 26.43 2.10 0.07
N GLU A 80 27.20 1.69 -0.93
CA GLU A 80 27.37 2.45 -2.17
C GLU A 80 26.23 2.15 -3.14
N THR A 81 25.29 3.09 -3.29
CA THR A 81 24.20 2.97 -4.27
C THR A 81 24.72 2.79 -5.70
N ALA A 82 25.84 3.43 -6.06
CA ALA A 82 26.47 3.29 -7.37
C ALA A 82 26.87 1.84 -7.66
N SER A 83 27.32 1.10 -6.64
CA SER A 83 27.63 -0.32 -6.78
C SER A 83 26.35 -1.13 -7.02
N LEU A 84 25.26 -0.86 -6.31
CA LEU A 84 23.98 -1.52 -6.57
C LEU A 84 23.44 -1.24 -7.98
N GLN A 85 23.55 0.00 -8.46
CA GLN A 85 23.18 0.36 -9.83
C GLN A 85 23.99 -0.46 -10.85
N LYS A 86 25.32 -0.50 -10.72
CA LYS A 86 26.20 -1.25 -11.63
C LYS A 86 25.92 -2.75 -11.60
N ASP A 87 25.66 -3.30 -10.42
CA ASP A 87 25.38 -4.73 -10.27
C ASP A 87 24.00 -5.10 -10.85
N LEU A 88 22.99 -4.23 -10.72
CA LEU A 88 21.70 -4.36 -11.40
C LEU A 88 21.85 -4.32 -12.92
N GLU A 89 22.61 -3.35 -13.45
CA GLU A 89 22.89 -3.26 -14.89
C GLU A 89 23.55 -4.54 -15.41
N ASN A 90 24.59 -5.01 -14.72
CA ASN A 90 25.26 -6.27 -15.04
C ASN A 90 24.30 -7.47 -14.99
N PHE A 91 23.39 -7.51 -14.02
CA PHE A 91 22.39 -8.57 -13.93
C PHE A 91 21.50 -8.59 -15.18
N PHE A 92 20.95 -7.44 -15.60
CA PHE A 92 20.12 -7.37 -16.79
C PHE A 92 20.90 -7.71 -18.08
N VAL A 93 22.09 -7.13 -18.26
CA VAL A 93 22.91 -7.34 -19.46
C VAL A 93 23.41 -8.78 -19.55
N LYS A 94 24.07 -9.29 -18.50
CA LYS A 94 24.79 -10.58 -18.54
C LYS A 94 23.89 -11.77 -18.27
N THR A 95 22.96 -11.65 -17.33
CA THR A 95 22.11 -12.76 -16.87
C THR A 95 20.79 -12.78 -17.64
N GLN A 96 20.09 -11.65 -17.72
CA GLN A 96 18.79 -11.57 -18.41
C GLN A 96 18.93 -11.32 -19.92
N LYS A 97 20.15 -11.20 -20.43
CA LYS A 97 20.48 -10.97 -21.85
C LYS A 97 19.76 -9.75 -22.45
N TYR A 98 19.55 -8.72 -21.63
CA TYR A 98 18.93 -7.47 -22.03
C TYR A 98 20.00 -6.37 -22.06
N SER A 99 20.71 -6.26 -23.19
CA SER A 99 21.89 -5.39 -23.35
C SER A 99 21.56 -3.90 -23.49
N GLU A 100 20.35 -3.55 -23.89
CA GLU A 100 19.95 -2.17 -24.19
C GLU A 100 19.55 -1.35 -22.95
N ILE A 101 19.52 -1.97 -21.77
CA ILE A 101 19.17 -1.28 -20.52
C ILE A 101 20.14 -0.12 -20.28
N LYS A 102 19.58 1.02 -19.85
CA LYS A 102 20.37 2.13 -19.32
C LYS A 102 20.04 2.35 -17.85
N THR A 103 21.03 2.74 -17.06
CA THR A 103 20.83 3.04 -15.65
C THR A 103 21.27 4.47 -15.31
N SER A 104 20.71 5.06 -14.25
CA SER A 104 21.19 6.36 -13.74
C SER A 104 20.87 6.55 -12.27
N LEU A 105 21.75 7.25 -11.54
CA LEU A 105 21.46 7.75 -10.20
C LEU A 105 20.77 9.11 -10.24
N LYS A 106 19.81 9.29 -9.35
CA LYS A 106 19.08 10.54 -9.11
C LYS A 106 19.07 10.86 -7.61
N GLN A 107 18.62 12.06 -7.27
CA GLN A 107 18.41 12.51 -5.89
C GLN A 107 19.64 12.31 -4.97
N LYS A 108 20.83 12.68 -5.47
CA LYS A 108 22.11 12.51 -4.76
C LYS A 108 22.39 11.04 -4.36
N GLY A 109 22.07 10.10 -5.23
CA GLY A 109 22.34 8.67 -5.02
C GLY A 109 21.31 7.94 -4.16
N ARG A 110 20.14 8.55 -3.89
CA ARG A 110 19.02 7.89 -3.19
C ARG A 110 18.02 7.22 -4.12
N GLN A 111 18.19 7.37 -5.42
CA GLN A 111 17.28 6.80 -6.41
C GLN A 111 18.06 6.21 -7.58
N ILE A 112 17.71 5.00 -7.97
CA ILE A 112 18.19 4.34 -9.19
C ILE A 112 17.04 4.32 -10.20
N LEU A 113 17.31 4.75 -11.43
CA LEU A 113 16.40 4.55 -12.56
C LEU A 113 16.96 3.47 -13.47
N LEU A 114 16.19 2.40 -13.66
CA LEU A 114 16.38 1.41 -14.71
C LEU A 114 15.52 1.83 -15.91
N LYS A 115 16.13 1.99 -17.07
CA LYS A 115 15.49 2.53 -18.28
C LYS A 115 15.47 1.46 -19.37
N PHE A 116 14.28 0.98 -19.68
CA PHE A 116 14.06 -0.05 -20.68
C PHE A 116 13.53 0.60 -21.97
N PRO A 117 14.31 0.66 -23.08
CA PRO A 117 13.92 1.31 -24.32
C PRO A 117 12.88 0.51 -25.14
N VAL A 118 11.73 0.20 -24.53
CA VAL A 118 10.74 -0.75 -25.07
C VAL A 118 9.46 -0.10 -25.59
N LEU A 119 9.18 1.15 -25.25
CA LEU A 119 7.82 1.70 -25.44
C LEU A 119 7.45 1.87 -26.91
N TYR A 120 8.39 2.26 -27.78
CA TYR A 120 8.14 2.37 -29.23
C TYR A 120 7.86 1.00 -29.84
N HIS A 121 8.70 0.02 -29.52
CA HIS A 121 8.55 -1.35 -30.02
C HIS A 121 7.20 -1.96 -29.60
N LEU A 122 6.76 -1.69 -28.38
CA LEU A 122 5.46 -2.15 -27.88
C LEU A 122 4.26 -1.34 -28.41
N GLY A 123 4.49 -0.28 -29.18
CA GLY A 123 3.43 0.64 -29.62
C GLY A 123 2.74 1.35 -28.45
N LEU A 124 3.51 1.68 -27.41
CA LEU A 124 3.05 2.34 -26.19
C LEU A 124 3.59 3.76 -26.03
N ALA A 125 4.34 4.29 -26.99
CA ALA A 125 4.77 5.68 -27.03
C ALA A 125 4.91 6.17 -28.48
N GLN A 126 4.62 7.45 -28.70
CA GLN A 126 4.81 8.15 -29.97
C GLN A 126 6.25 8.67 -30.11
N PRO A 127 6.75 9.00 -31.32
CA PRO A 127 8.11 9.52 -31.52
C PRO A 127 8.44 10.79 -30.73
N SER A 128 7.43 11.58 -30.35
CA SER A 128 7.55 12.77 -29.50
C SER A 128 7.62 12.47 -28.00
N GLU A 129 7.29 11.25 -27.58
CA GLU A 129 7.37 10.79 -26.19
C GLU A 129 8.72 10.11 -25.89
N SER A 130 8.94 9.66 -24.66
CA SER A 130 10.15 8.89 -24.34
C SER A 130 9.96 7.41 -24.73
N ASN A 131 10.98 6.79 -25.36
CA ASN A 131 11.00 5.33 -25.58
C ASN A 131 11.19 4.52 -24.27
N PHE A 132 11.59 5.17 -23.17
CA PHE A 132 11.97 4.45 -21.96
C PHE A 132 10.78 4.16 -21.05
N LEU A 133 10.58 2.88 -20.74
CA LEU A 133 9.83 2.46 -19.56
C LEU A 133 10.77 2.51 -18.35
N TYR A 134 10.44 3.34 -17.37
CA TYR A 134 11.25 3.54 -16.18
C TYR A 134 10.78 2.64 -15.02
N VAL A 135 11.70 1.84 -14.47
CA VAL A 135 11.54 1.21 -13.16
C VAL A 135 12.42 1.95 -12.17
N LYS A 136 11.78 2.52 -11.16
CA LYS A 136 12.43 3.38 -10.17
C LYS A 136 12.63 2.62 -8.87
N ILE A 137 13.83 2.74 -8.30
CA ILE A 137 14.18 2.18 -7.00
C ILE A 137 14.56 3.34 -6.09
N ASP A 138 13.74 3.60 -5.08
CA ASP A 138 13.99 4.60 -4.04
C ASP A 138 14.64 3.93 -2.82
N LEU A 139 15.70 4.54 -2.31
CA LEU A 139 16.53 4.03 -1.23
C LEU A 139 16.59 5.05 -0.09
N SER A 140 16.12 4.65 1.07
CA SER A 140 16.11 5.49 2.27
C SER A 140 16.84 4.80 3.42
N LYS A 141 17.48 5.58 4.29
CA LYS A 141 18.02 5.04 5.55
C LYS A 141 16.84 4.69 6.45
N ASN A 142 16.85 3.54 7.12
CA ASN A 142 15.88 3.30 8.18
C ASN A 142 16.14 4.26 9.34
N LEU A 143 15.17 5.13 9.62
CA LEU A 143 15.28 6.15 10.67
C LEU A 143 14.71 5.70 12.02
N SER A 144 14.00 4.58 12.08
CA SER A 144 13.37 4.11 13.33
C SER A 144 13.89 2.74 13.75
N LYS A 145 14.28 2.66 15.03
CA LYS A 145 14.66 1.39 15.66
C LYS A 145 13.43 0.52 15.98
N TYR A 146 12.23 1.09 16.01
CA TYR A 146 10.99 0.37 16.23
C TYR A 146 10.46 -0.12 14.89
N HIS A 147 10.67 -1.39 14.60
CA HIS A 147 10.08 -2.08 13.46
C HIS A 147 10.14 -3.60 13.65
N SER A 148 9.26 -4.28 12.94
CA SER A 148 9.16 -5.72 12.79
C SER A 148 9.46 -6.08 11.33
N LEU A 149 10.26 -7.13 11.14
CA LEU A 149 10.61 -7.64 9.83
C LEU A 149 10.01 -9.03 9.64
N ILE A 150 9.44 -9.25 8.46
CA ILE A 150 8.95 -10.55 8.01
C ILE A 150 9.80 -10.97 6.82
N VAL A 151 10.07 -12.26 6.70
CA VAL A 151 10.65 -12.86 5.49
C VAL A 151 9.60 -13.76 4.85
N SER A 152 9.19 -13.41 3.62
CA SER A 152 8.17 -14.13 2.89
C SER A 152 8.70 -14.64 1.55
N SER A 153 8.39 -15.89 1.22
CA SER A 153 8.73 -16.47 -0.09
C SER A 153 7.85 -15.91 -1.21
N LYS A 154 8.43 -15.73 -2.39
CA LYS A 154 7.76 -15.30 -3.61
C LYS A 154 8.14 -16.23 -4.76
N SER A 155 7.13 -16.81 -5.39
CA SER A 155 7.24 -17.60 -6.62
C SER A 155 6.45 -16.91 -7.72
N LYS A 156 7.14 -16.27 -8.69
CA LYS A 156 6.48 -15.53 -9.78
C LYS A 156 7.36 -15.48 -11.03
N TYR A 157 6.77 -15.72 -12.21
CA TYR A 157 7.46 -15.72 -13.51
C TYR A 157 8.70 -16.64 -13.56
N GLY A 158 8.65 -17.78 -12.86
CA GLY A 158 9.77 -18.72 -12.76
C GLY A 158 10.85 -18.34 -11.73
N PHE A 159 10.77 -17.16 -11.11
CA PHE A 159 11.64 -16.79 -10.00
C PHE A 159 11.12 -17.30 -8.67
N ASN A 160 12.04 -17.77 -7.83
CA ASN A 160 11.80 -18.18 -6.45
C ASN A 160 12.81 -17.48 -5.54
N PHE A 161 12.34 -16.69 -4.59
CA PHE A 161 13.20 -15.91 -3.67
C PHE A 161 12.45 -15.55 -2.39
N ALA A 162 13.18 -15.22 -1.33
CA ALA A 162 12.61 -14.82 -0.04
C ALA A 162 12.90 -13.34 0.23
N VAL A 163 11.86 -12.55 0.47
CA VAL A 163 11.93 -11.10 0.61
C VAL A 163 11.81 -10.71 2.06
N ARG A 164 12.77 -9.91 2.55
CA ARG A 164 12.69 -9.23 3.84
C ARG A 164 11.92 -7.92 3.69
N HIS A 165 10.79 -7.79 4.38
CA HIS A 165 9.93 -6.62 4.31
C HIS A 165 9.34 -6.27 5.67
N TYR A 166 8.76 -5.07 5.79
CA TYR A 166 8.03 -4.67 6.99
C TYR A 166 6.69 -5.42 7.14
N ASP A 167 6.21 -5.52 8.37
CA ASP A 167 4.86 -5.98 8.68
C ASP A 167 3.78 -4.93 8.32
N LEU A 168 2.50 -5.30 8.40
CA LEU A 168 1.39 -4.38 8.10
C LEU A 168 1.34 -3.15 9.03
N PRO A 169 1.48 -3.28 10.37
CA PRO A 169 1.55 -2.13 11.28
C PRO A 169 2.63 -1.10 10.92
N ASP A 170 3.83 -1.55 10.52
CA ASP A 170 4.93 -0.67 10.13
C ASP A 170 4.73 -0.03 8.76
N LEU A 171 4.16 -0.77 7.80
CA LEU A 171 3.78 -0.22 6.49
C LEU A 171 2.68 0.83 6.63
N LEU A 172 1.70 0.62 7.52
CA LEU A 172 0.68 1.63 7.83
C LEU A 172 1.31 2.85 8.52
N ALA A 173 2.26 2.67 9.45
CA ALA A 173 2.98 3.80 10.06
C ALA A 173 3.73 4.62 8.99
N GLY A 174 4.42 3.97 8.06
CA GLY A 174 5.07 4.63 6.92
C GLY A 174 4.08 5.36 6.00
N LYS A 175 2.91 4.77 5.76
CA LYS A 175 1.82 5.36 4.96
C LYS A 175 1.26 6.62 5.60
N ILE A 176 0.93 6.55 6.89
CA ILE A 176 0.46 7.70 7.67
C ILE A 176 1.52 8.80 7.68
N HIS A 177 2.79 8.46 7.95
CA HIS A 177 3.90 9.41 7.89
C HIS A 177 3.96 10.14 6.54
N ALA A 178 3.81 9.41 5.42
CA ALA A 178 3.80 10.01 4.09
C ALA A 178 2.61 10.98 3.88
N ILE A 179 1.41 10.61 4.32
CA ILE A 179 0.20 11.46 4.23
C ILE A 179 0.37 12.75 5.05
N LEU A 180 0.96 12.66 6.24
CA LEU A 180 1.14 13.80 7.14
C LEU A 180 2.28 14.73 6.70
N LYS A 181 3.42 14.18 6.27
CA LYS A 181 4.61 14.97 5.90
C LYS A 181 4.59 15.51 4.48
N ARG A 182 3.83 14.92 3.55
CA ARG A 182 3.71 15.49 2.21
C ARG A 182 3.05 16.86 2.33
N ARG A 183 3.88 17.88 2.16
CA ARG A 183 3.41 19.26 1.99
C ARG A 183 2.46 19.28 0.82
N LEU A 184 1.35 19.98 1.01
CA LEU A 184 0.65 20.65 -0.07
C LEU A 184 1.75 21.46 -0.78
N LEU A 185 2.13 21.05 -1.99
CA LEU A 185 3.30 21.59 -2.67
C LEU A 185 3.04 23.07 -2.99
N ASN A 186 3.68 23.98 -2.26
CA ASN A 186 3.85 25.35 -2.72
C ASN A 186 5.10 25.35 -3.62
N GLY A 187 4.88 25.11 -4.91
CA GLY A 187 5.85 25.38 -5.96
C GLY A 187 5.60 26.77 -6.56
N ARG A 188 6.42 27.18 -7.55
CA ARG A 188 6.31 28.48 -8.26
C ARG A 188 4.96 28.73 -8.93
N GLU A 189 4.12 27.69 -8.98
CA GLU A 189 2.68 27.74 -9.17
C GLU A 189 2.08 27.01 -7.96
N ASP A 190 1.33 27.71 -7.10
CA ASP A 190 0.72 27.22 -5.86
C ASP A 190 -0.37 26.15 -6.10
N ARG A 191 -0.05 25.05 -6.77
CA ARG A 191 -0.98 23.92 -6.95
C ARG A 191 -0.70 22.84 -5.92
N VAL A 192 -1.53 22.86 -4.89
CA VAL A 192 -1.72 21.76 -3.97
C VAL A 192 -2.17 20.52 -4.75
N SER A 193 -1.32 19.49 -4.84
CA SER A 193 -1.69 18.18 -5.41
C SER A 193 -1.57 17.09 -4.35
N VAL A 194 -2.46 16.10 -4.45
CA VAL A 194 -2.48 14.94 -3.56
C VAL A 194 -2.07 13.68 -4.30
N LYS A 195 -1.40 12.76 -3.61
CA LYS A 195 -1.24 11.39 -4.14
C LYS A 195 -2.39 10.52 -3.65
N GLY A 196 -3.45 10.47 -4.43
CA GLY A 196 -4.64 9.65 -4.18
C GLY A 196 -4.35 8.21 -3.74
N ARG A 197 -3.33 7.58 -4.31
CA ARG A 197 -2.91 6.20 -3.98
C ARG A 197 -2.54 5.99 -2.51
N ASP A 198 -2.08 7.02 -1.80
CA ASP A 198 -1.81 6.90 -0.36
C ASP A 198 -3.11 6.80 0.45
N TYR A 199 -4.15 7.52 0.05
CA TYR A 199 -5.47 7.47 0.67
C TYR A 199 -6.17 6.15 0.32
N TYR A 200 -6.03 5.68 -0.93
CA TYR A 200 -6.48 4.35 -1.31
C TYR A 200 -5.89 3.26 -0.39
N ASP A 201 -4.58 3.28 -0.17
CA ASP A 201 -3.91 2.33 0.72
C ASP A 201 -4.36 2.48 2.17
N LEU A 202 -4.50 3.73 2.66
CA LEU A 202 -4.99 4.02 4.01
C LEU A 202 -6.33 3.34 4.23
N LEU A 203 -7.33 3.59 3.38
CA LEU A 203 -8.65 2.97 3.54
C LEU A 203 -8.59 1.44 3.47
N TRP A 204 -7.73 0.88 2.61
CA TRP A 204 -7.49 -0.56 2.56
C TRP A 204 -6.96 -1.13 3.88
N PHE A 205 -6.04 -0.43 4.57
CA PHE A 205 -5.58 -0.81 5.91
C PHE A 205 -6.70 -0.74 6.95
N LEU A 206 -7.50 0.32 6.94
CA LEU A 206 -8.59 0.53 7.90
C LEU A 206 -9.68 -0.55 7.76
N LYS A 207 -10.04 -0.90 6.52
CA LYS A 207 -10.96 -2.00 6.22
C LYS A 207 -10.46 -3.35 6.75
N LYS A 208 -9.12 -3.54 6.80
CA LYS A 208 -8.47 -4.72 7.39
C LYS A 208 -8.28 -4.63 8.91
N GLY A 209 -8.60 -3.51 9.53
CA GLY A 209 -8.41 -3.28 10.97
C GLY A 209 -6.95 -3.30 11.42
N VAL A 210 -6.01 -2.96 10.53
CA VAL A 210 -4.60 -2.89 10.88
C VAL A 210 -4.37 -1.68 11.78
N LYS A 211 -3.76 -1.89 12.95
CA LYS A 211 -3.35 -0.81 13.84
C LYS A 211 -1.93 -0.35 13.49
N PRO A 212 -1.65 0.97 13.44
CA PRO A 212 -0.32 1.46 13.10
C PRO A 212 0.68 1.18 14.23
N ASN A 213 1.94 0.92 13.88
CA ASN A 213 3.02 0.95 14.87
C ASN A 213 3.30 2.40 15.30
N ILE A 214 2.72 2.80 16.43
CA ILE A 214 2.81 4.17 16.95
C ILE A 214 4.21 4.56 17.41
N LYS A 215 5.00 3.61 17.91
CA LYS A 215 6.40 3.87 18.27
C LYS A 215 7.23 4.21 17.03
N ARG A 216 7.06 3.42 15.96
CA ARG A 216 7.68 3.71 14.66
C ARG A 216 7.25 5.06 14.11
N LEU A 217 5.94 5.34 14.13
CA LEU A 217 5.42 6.61 13.64
C LEU A 217 5.96 7.81 14.41
N SER A 218 6.11 7.69 15.73
CA SER A 218 6.70 8.73 16.58
C SER A 218 8.16 9.02 16.19
N ASP A 219 8.98 7.98 16.00
CA ASP A 219 10.36 8.13 15.52
C ASP A 219 10.41 8.82 14.15
N LEU A 220 9.58 8.37 13.19
CA LEU A 220 9.55 8.93 11.84
C LEU A 220 9.13 10.41 11.84
N LEU A 221 8.19 10.80 12.70
CA LEU A 221 7.73 12.17 12.82
C LEU A 221 8.73 13.08 13.57
N GLY A 222 9.62 12.48 14.38
CA GLY A 222 10.53 13.19 15.29
C GLY A 222 9.86 13.73 16.55
N LYS A 223 8.66 13.24 16.89
CA LYS A 223 7.89 13.63 18.07
C LYS A 223 7.03 12.47 18.58
N ALA A 224 6.82 12.38 19.88
CA ALA A 224 5.86 11.43 20.45
C ALA A 224 4.45 11.78 19.98
N VAL A 225 3.69 10.78 19.51
CA VAL A 225 2.30 10.93 19.06
C VAL A 225 1.40 9.84 19.63
N GLY A 226 0.16 10.18 19.95
CA GLY A 226 -0.88 9.21 20.30
C GLY A 226 -1.76 8.82 19.11
N LEU A 227 -2.47 7.69 19.22
CA LEU A 227 -3.44 7.25 18.19
C LEU A 227 -4.50 8.31 17.88
N LYS A 228 -5.03 8.97 18.92
CA LYS A 228 -6.07 10.00 18.78
C LYS A 228 -5.57 11.25 18.04
N ASP A 229 -4.31 11.65 18.29
CA ASP A 229 -3.72 12.81 17.61
C ASP A 229 -3.57 12.53 16.12
N ILE A 230 -3.09 11.33 15.79
CA ILE A 230 -2.94 10.86 14.41
C ILE A 230 -4.29 10.75 13.72
N GLU A 231 -5.30 10.19 14.38
CA GLU A 231 -6.66 10.13 13.84
C GLU A 231 -7.18 11.53 13.51
N LYS A 232 -7.01 12.51 14.41
CA LYS A 232 -7.43 13.89 14.19
C LYS A 232 -6.72 14.54 13.00
N GLU A 233 -5.40 14.35 12.86
CA GLU A 233 -4.65 14.86 11.72
C GLU A 233 -5.10 14.20 10.39
N LEU A 234 -5.38 12.88 10.41
CA LEU A 234 -5.90 12.16 9.25
C LEU A 234 -7.32 12.58 8.89
N ASP A 235 -8.21 12.80 9.87
CA ASP A 235 -9.57 13.31 9.64
C ASP A 235 -9.54 14.62 8.84
N TYR A 236 -8.62 15.53 9.20
CA TYR A 236 -8.41 16.78 8.47
C TYR A 236 -7.93 16.53 7.03
N LYS A 237 -6.90 15.69 6.85
CA LYS A 237 -6.35 15.35 5.53
C LYS A 237 -7.37 14.66 4.63
N VAL A 238 -8.17 13.75 5.18
CA VAL A 238 -9.25 13.06 4.46
C VAL A 238 -10.35 14.04 4.05
N LYS A 239 -10.75 14.95 4.94
CA LYS A 239 -11.72 15.99 4.57
C LYS A 239 -11.20 16.82 3.39
N GLN A 240 -9.92 17.22 3.38
CA GLN A 240 -9.33 17.97 2.27
C GLN A 240 -9.35 17.16 0.96
N VAL A 241 -8.89 15.90 0.99
CA VAL A 241 -8.83 15.08 -0.23
C VAL A 241 -10.21 14.77 -0.82
N SER A 242 -11.20 14.61 0.05
CA SER A 242 -12.59 14.33 -0.33
C SER A 242 -13.41 15.59 -0.63
N THR A 243 -12.82 16.79 -0.62
CA THR A 243 -13.52 18.03 -0.96
C THR A 243 -12.77 18.81 -2.03
N SER A 244 -11.69 19.50 -1.66
CA SER A 244 -10.96 20.41 -2.54
C SER A 244 -9.98 19.71 -3.50
N LEU A 245 -9.58 18.46 -3.22
CA LEU A 245 -8.55 17.75 -4.02
C LEU A 245 -9.09 16.48 -4.69
N LYS A 246 -10.40 16.40 -4.93
CA LYS A 246 -11.02 15.22 -5.56
C LYS A 246 -10.41 14.90 -6.92
N SER A 247 -10.25 15.89 -7.79
CA SER A 247 -9.73 15.67 -9.15
C SER A 247 -8.30 15.14 -9.14
N ASP A 248 -7.46 15.62 -8.21
CA ASP A 248 -6.09 15.11 -8.06
C ASP A 248 -6.07 13.69 -7.46
N PHE A 249 -7.01 13.38 -6.54
CA PHE A 249 -7.20 12.02 -6.03
C PHE A 249 -7.55 11.08 -7.18
N GLU A 250 -8.58 11.41 -7.96
CA GLU A 250 -9.03 10.60 -9.09
C GLU A 250 -7.90 10.40 -10.11
N ALA A 251 -7.26 11.50 -10.53
CA ALA A 251 -6.18 11.47 -11.51
C ALA A 251 -5.00 10.59 -11.10
N ASP A 252 -4.58 10.61 -9.83
CA ASP A 252 -3.50 9.76 -9.34
C ASP A 252 -3.88 8.27 -9.29
N LEU A 253 -5.17 7.91 -9.23
CA LEU A 253 -5.61 6.50 -9.21
C LEU A 253 -5.75 5.87 -10.60
N ILE A 254 -6.03 6.65 -11.64
CA ILE A 254 -6.28 6.17 -13.01
C ILE A 254 -5.23 5.16 -13.50
N PRO A 255 -3.91 5.39 -13.32
CA PRO A 255 -2.90 4.48 -13.85
C PRO A 255 -2.78 3.14 -13.11
N PHE A 256 -3.52 2.94 -12.01
CA PHE A 256 -3.29 1.82 -11.09
C PHE A 256 -4.50 0.90 -10.90
N LEU A 257 -5.67 1.28 -11.42
CA LEU A 257 -6.89 0.49 -11.35
C LEU A 257 -7.30 0.02 -12.74
N PRO A 258 -7.67 -1.28 -12.91
CA PRO A 258 -7.96 -1.85 -14.22
C PRO A 258 -9.19 -1.21 -14.86
N ASN A 259 -10.20 -0.88 -14.06
CA ASN A 259 -11.38 -0.15 -14.50
C ASN A 259 -11.37 1.25 -13.88
N SER A 260 -11.07 2.27 -14.67
CA SER A 260 -11.05 3.66 -14.20
C SER A 260 -12.44 4.26 -13.98
N SER A 261 -13.51 3.65 -14.54
CA SER A 261 -14.88 4.19 -14.41
C SER A 261 -15.41 4.15 -12.98
N VAL A 262 -14.85 3.29 -12.12
CA VAL A 262 -15.25 3.17 -10.71
C VAL A 262 -14.63 4.25 -9.83
N ILE A 263 -13.58 4.94 -10.31
CA ILE A 263 -12.78 5.88 -9.53
C ILE A 263 -13.62 7.06 -9.00
N PRO A 264 -14.46 7.74 -9.81
CA PRO A 264 -15.26 8.86 -9.31
C PRO A 264 -16.23 8.45 -8.20
N GLY A 265 -16.87 7.27 -8.35
CA GLY A 265 -17.75 6.71 -7.32
C GLY A 265 -16.99 6.37 -6.03
N TYR A 266 -15.81 5.77 -6.16
CA TYR A 266 -14.94 5.47 -5.03
C TYR A 266 -14.50 6.73 -4.28
N VAL A 267 -14.01 7.75 -4.99
CA VAL A 267 -13.55 9.01 -4.39
C VAL A 267 -14.70 9.79 -3.75
N LYS A 268 -15.88 9.79 -4.38
CA LYS A 268 -17.10 10.38 -3.81
C LYS A 268 -17.49 9.73 -2.47
N ASN A 269 -17.40 8.40 -2.37
CA ASN A 269 -17.76 7.63 -1.17
C ASN A 269 -16.62 7.53 -0.12
N TYR A 270 -15.41 7.98 -0.46
CA TYR A 270 -14.21 7.72 0.33
C TYR A 270 -14.31 8.21 1.78
N GLN A 271 -14.82 9.42 2.02
CA GLN A 271 -14.90 9.99 3.36
C GLN A 271 -15.85 9.18 4.26
N GLU A 272 -17.00 8.74 3.72
CA GLU A 272 -17.96 7.93 4.47
C GLU A 272 -17.37 6.57 4.83
N GLU A 273 -16.67 5.91 3.90
CA GLU A 273 -16.00 4.65 4.20
C GLU A 273 -14.87 4.84 5.21
N TYR A 274 -14.06 5.90 5.08
CA TYR A 274 -13.02 6.22 6.05
C TYR A 274 -13.63 6.39 7.46
N LEU A 275 -14.69 7.18 7.61
CA LEU A 275 -15.38 7.36 8.90
C LEU A 275 -15.95 6.05 9.44
N ARG A 276 -16.45 5.17 8.56
CA ARG A 276 -16.97 3.85 8.93
C ARG A 276 -15.89 2.92 9.50
N TYR A 277 -14.69 2.95 8.94
CA TYR A 277 -13.65 1.96 9.25
C TYR A 277 -12.51 2.48 10.14
N LYS A 278 -12.33 3.79 10.31
CA LYS A 278 -11.19 4.35 11.08
C LYS A 278 -11.10 3.81 12.51
N ALA A 279 -12.23 3.56 13.16
CA ALA A 279 -12.28 3.03 14.52
C ALA A 279 -11.64 1.63 14.65
N ASN A 280 -11.58 0.84 13.56
CA ASN A 280 -10.92 -0.46 13.57
C ASN A 280 -9.42 -0.35 13.86
N SER A 281 -8.81 0.77 13.45
CA SER A 281 -7.36 0.99 13.52
C SER A 281 -6.95 1.97 14.61
N PHE A 282 -7.81 2.94 14.95
CA PHE A 282 -7.51 4.00 15.91
C PHE A 282 -8.23 3.86 17.25
N SER A 283 -9.23 2.98 17.36
CA SER A 283 -9.87 2.66 18.63
C SER A 283 -9.41 1.31 19.17
N ASN A 284 -9.48 1.16 20.49
CA ASN A 284 -9.43 -0.16 21.10
C ASN A 284 -10.74 -0.88 20.84
N MET A 285 -10.76 -1.70 19.78
CA MET A 285 -11.84 -2.65 19.51
C MET A 285 -11.96 -3.60 20.70
N VAL A 286 -13.17 -3.71 21.22
CA VAL A 286 -13.56 -4.53 22.36
C VAL A 286 -14.60 -5.53 21.89
N THR A 287 -14.68 -6.67 22.57
CA THR A 287 -15.66 -7.69 22.19
C THR A 287 -17.04 -7.21 22.62
N LEU A 288 -17.98 -7.19 21.66
CA LEU A 288 -19.38 -7.00 21.96
C LEU A 288 -19.89 -8.28 22.64
N MET A 289 -20.40 -8.11 23.84
CA MET A 289 -20.93 -9.19 24.65
C MET A 289 -22.45 -9.08 24.71
N LEU A 290 -23.11 -10.22 24.82
CA LEU A 290 -24.54 -10.38 24.99
C LEU A 290 -24.83 -11.01 26.34
N ARG A 291 -25.90 -10.55 27.00
CA ARG A 291 -26.47 -11.20 28.18
C ARG A 291 -27.72 -11.98 27.76
N CYS A 292 -27.75 -13.29 28.06
CA CYS A 292 -28.96 -14.09 27.86
C CYS A 292 -30.04 -13.65 28.87
N ARG A 293 -31.25 -13.36 28.39
CA ARG A 293 -32.39 -13.02 29.27
C ARG A 293 -32.93 -14.20 30.10
N LYS A 294 -32.77 -15.43 29.61
CA LYS A 294 -33.28 -16.63 30.32
C LYS A 294 -32.34 -17.06 31.44
N CYS A 295 -31.06 -17.26 31.15
CA CYS A 295 -30.10 -17.80 32.13
C CYS A 295 -29.15 -16.74 32.71
N GLY A 296 -29.23 -15.48 32.26
CA GLY A 296 -28.38 -14.38 32.75
C GLY A 296 -26.90 -14.44 32.33
N LYS A 297 -26.45 -15.55 31.73
CA LYS A 297 -25.05 -15.74 31.33
C LYS A 297 -24.65 -14.79 30.21
N LYS A 298 -23.39 -14.38 30.27
CA LYS A 298 -22.74 -13.45 29.34
C LYS A 298 -21.89 -14.23 28.34
N PHE A 299 -22.04 -13.94 27.05
CA PHE A 299 -21.26 -14.58 25.99
C PHE A 299 -20.87 -13.58 24.91
N SER A 300 -19.83 -13.89 24.15
CA SER A 300 -19.41 -13.06 23.01
C SER A 300 -20.46 -13.16 21.91
N SER A 301 -20.81 -12.03 21.29
CA SER A 301 -21.61 -12.03 20.06
C SER A 301 -20.79 -12.37 18.82
N GLY A 302 -19.48 -12.56 18.95
CA GLY A 302 -18.54 -12.69 17.83
C GLY A 302 -18.21 -11.37 17.13
N ILE A 303 -18.81 -10.25 17.56
CA ILE A 303 -18.61 -8.94 16.96
C ILE A 303 -17.56 -8.17 17.75
N LEU A 304 -16.55 -7.62 17.06
CA LEU A 304 -15.65 -6.61 17.61
C LEU A 304 -16.20 -5.22 17.29
N ILE A 305 -16.24 -4.34 18.27
CA ILE A 305 -16.74 -2.97 18.11
C ILE A 305 -15.90 -1.99 18.93
N SER A 306 -15.75 -0.74 18.47
CA SER A 306 -15.12 0.30 19.28
C SER A 306 -16.09 0.83 20.35
N LYS A 307 -15.55 1.43 21.42
CA LYS A 307 -16.39 2.11 22.43
C LYS A 307 -17.27 3.22 21.82
N GLU A 308 -16.78 3.95 20.84
CA GLU A 308 -17.55 5.01 20.15
C GLU A 308 -18.63 4.42 19.23
N SER A 309 -18.30 3.40 18.45
CA SER A 309 -19.29 2.72 17.60
C SER A 309 -20.39 2.09 18.44
N PHE A 310 -20.08 1.50 19.60
CA PHE A 310 -21.08 0.98 20.52
C PHE A 310 -22.04 2.07 21.05
N LYS A 311 -21.51 3.24 21.42
CA LYS A 311 -22.33 4.38 21.86
C LYS A 311 -23.26 4.90 20.77
N ASN A 312 -22.78 4.91 19.52
CA ASN A 312 -23.52 5.47 18.38
C ASN A 312 -24.40 4.43 17.65
N SER A 313 -24.26 3.14 17.96
CA SER A 313 -25.03 2.09 17.30
C SER A 313 -26.44 2.00 17.86
N LYS A 314 -27.43 1.89 16.98
CA LYS A 314 -28.76 1.37 17.31
C LYS A 314 -28.78 -0.10 16.95
N PHE A 315 -28.58 -0.97 17.94
CA PHE A 315 -28.63 -2.42 17.70
C PHE A 315 -30.07 -2.81 17.38
N LYS A 316 -30.33 -3.26 16.14
CA LYS A 316 -31.62 -3.86 15.79
C LYS A 316 -31.81 -5.15 16.59
N ASN A 317 -33.08 -5.53 16.80
CA ASN A 317 -33.46 -6.81 17.37
C ASN A 317 -32.97 -7.95 16.48
N ASN A 318 -31.78 -8.45 16.75
CA ASN A 318 -31.20 -9.60 16.08
C ASN A 318 -31.52 -10.87 16.88
N LEU A 319 -31.85 -11.94 16.17
CA LEU A 319 -32.06 -13.25 16.78
C LEU A 319 -30.70 -13.82 17.23
N HIS A 320 -30.60 -14.24 18.48
CA HIS A 320 -29.42 -14.91 19.02
C HIS A 320 -29.80 -16.18 19.76
N VAL A 321 -28.98 -17.22 19.62
CA VAL A 321 -29.10 -18.46 20.38
C VAL A 321 -28.08 -18.45 21.51
N CYS A 322 -28.53 -18.60 22.75
CA CYS A 322 -27.62 -18.67 23.89
C CYS A 322 -26.84 -20.00 23.89
N PRO A 323 -25.50 -19.98 23.86
CA PRO A 323 -24.70 -21.21 23.80
C PRO A 323 -24.76 -22.04 25.10
N PHE A 324 -25.30 -21.49 26.18
CA PHE A 324 -25.36 -22.15 27.48
C PHE A 324 -26.70 -22.80 27.81
N CYS A 325 -27.80 -22.34 27.21
CA CYS A 325 -29.14 -22.84 27.53
C CYS A 325 -30.04 -23.03 26.31
N GLY A 326 -29.51 -22.83 25.09
CA GLY A 326 -30.24 -22.99 23.83
C GLY A 326 -31.36 -21.99 23.60
N PHE A 327 -31.50 -20.97 24.46
CA PHE A 327 -32.60 -20.01 24.36
C PHE A 327 -32.41 -19.08 23.17
N GLU A 328 -33.37 -19.09 22.25
CA GLU A 328 -33.46 -18.16 21.13
C GLU A 328 -34.28 -16.93 21.54
N ASN A 329 -33.71 -15.74 21.34
CA ASN A 329 -34.44 -14.50 21.58
C ASN A 329 -33.94 -13.36 20.70
N LEU A 330 -34.81 -12.38 20.49
CA LEU A 330 -34.46 -11.07 19.95
C LEU A 330 -33.74 -10.28 21.03
N SER A 331 -32.46 -9.98 20.82
CA SER A 331 -31.67 -9.12 21.72
C SER A 331 -32.08 -7.65 21.54
N SER A 332 -32.32 -6.90 22.61
CA SER A 332 -32.43 -5.43 22.55
C SER A 332 -31.12 -4.75 22.92
N GLN A 333 -31.04 -3.44 22.68
CA GLN A 333 -29.85 -2.63 22.96
C GLN A 333 -29.29 -2.79 24.39
N THR A 334 -30.15 -2.97 25.39
CA THR A 334 -29.77 -3.21 26.80
C THR A 334 -29.11 -4.57 27.07
N ASP A 335 -29.25 -5.54 26.17
CA ASP A 335 -28.62 -6.86 26.31
C ASP A 335 -27.15 -6.85 25.90
N TYR A 336 -26.71 -5.79 25.21
CA TYR A 336 -25.35 -5.62 24.71
C TYR A 336 -24.48 -4.81 25.66
N PHE A 337 -23.22 -5.22 25.82
CA PHE A 337 -22.20 -4.47 26.57
C PHE A 337 -20.80 -4.77 26.04
N LEU A 338 -19.81 -3.98 26.45
CA LEU A 338 -18.43 -4.11 26.00
C LEU A 338 -17.55 -4.85 27.01
N LYS A 339 -16.62 -5.68 26.53
CA LYS A 339 -15.55 -6.28 27.32
C LYS A 339 -14.19 -5.81 26.83
#